data_AF-A0A673MCN4-F1
#
_entry.id   AF-A0A673MCN4-F1
#
_cell.length_a   1.000
_cell.length_b   1.000
_cell.length_c   1.000
_cell.angle_alpha   90.00
_cell.angle_beta   90.00
_cell.angle_gamma   90.00
#
_symmetry.space_group_name_H-M   'P 1'
#
loop_
_entity.id
_entity.type
_entity.pdbx_description
1 polymer ?
#
loop_
_entity_poly.entity_id
_entity_poly.type
_entity_poly.pdbx_seq_one_letter_code
_entity_poly.pdbx_strand_id
1 'polypeptide(L)'
;MASRKVFVGVEAVLEELGRLSDTETWRPHSGRGKKRSASAMSVNDGTERWNDCSVEDEVPALPNFLPKRNPGAQLVMDRIYSPLQLFQLFFTGSVVDTIVKNTNTFAKIRSEAGKHFLWLPLKAEELYSYIALVIYMGLLGAKNIIDYWSGKEIYRLPFPKSVMSRSRFQAISWNLHLCDPEDDRENSQKKGTQAYDRLFKIKPLYNDIVSACKTYFHPDRQLAGDERMVATRARIGIKQYMKDKPTKWGYKLYVLADSACGFTWNFFVYEGKSSLATGKGLSYDSVMQLLDLSLLGKGYQLFMDNFYTSPCLFMDLLAKKTLACGTIRTNRRGFPRTKANDLSRRGQRGTIRCLRDGKLLFVKWMDTREVTVCSTMHKAYDGDAVLRRVKNPEGEWERRRIPIPTAVKDYNKYIGGVDLSDALIGYYNVLHKTTKWYNTFFFHFVDIAVVNRFILHQHLSKAQNKSPLSQKEFRERLVSELATQSSTSGAPEPSTSHAPELSASTSHAPEPSTSAISAGEPCCSEYFGSNATSGRRVCALCKLSGLKVKTPMYCTK
;
A
#
# COMPACT_ATOMS: atom_id res chain seq x y z
N MET A 1 19.39 -4.82 -5.94
CA MET A 1 19.23 -5.71 -7.10
C MET A 1 17.87 -6.37 -6.98
N ALA A 2 16.83 -5.71 -7.50
CA ALA A 2 15.47 -6.23 -7.50
C ALA A 2 15.34 -7.50 -8.35
N SER A 3 14.47 -8.41 -7.91
CA SER A 3 13.88 -9.40 -8.80
C SER A 3 13.10 -8.64 -9.87
N ARG A 4 13.62 -8.62 -11.10
CA ARG A 4 12.77 -8.28 -12.23
C ARG A 4 11.77 -9.42 -12.36
N LYS A 5 10.50 -9.10 -12.10
CA LYS A 5 9.36 -9.99 -12.33
C LYS A 5 9.54 -10.61 -13.71
N VAL A 6 9.55 -11.94 -13.78
CA VAL A 6 9.53 -12.66 -15.04
C VAL A 6 8.12 -12.45 -15.57
N PHE A 7 7.92 -11.38 -16.36
CA PHE A 7 6.63 -11.09 -16.97
C PHE A 7 6.18 -12.31 -17.78
N VAL A 8 5.13 -12.97 -17.30
CA VAL A 8 4.23 -13.78 -18.12
C VAL A 8 3.03 -12.88 -18.36
N GLY A 9 2.75 -12.59 -19.63
CA GLY A 9 1.73 -11.64 -20.03
C GLY A 9 0.37 -11.94 -19.41
N VAL A 10 -0.18 -10.96 -18.71
CA VAL A 10 -1.62 -10.75 -18.64
C VAL A 10 -1.93 -9.83 -19.81
N GLU A 11 -1.97 -10.39 -21.02
CA GLU A 11 -2.55 -9.73 -22.19
C GLU A 11 -4.07 -9.94 -22.13
N ALA A 12 -4.75 -9.03 -21.44
CA ALA A 12 -6.10 -8.61 -21.77
C ALA A 12 -6.33 -7.27 -21.07
N VAL A 13 -6.63 -6.24 -21.85
CA VAL A 13 -6.82 -4.84 -21.45
C VAL A 13 -5.50 -4.10 -21.21
N LEU A 14 -4.94 -3.49 -22.26
CA LEU A 14 -4.25 -2.20 -22.32
C LEU A 14 -3.45 -2.13 -23.65
N GLU A 15 -4.16 -2.07 -24.78
CA GLU A 15 -3.63 -1.46 -26.01
C GLU A 15 -3.98 0.03 -25.94
N GLU A 16 -2.99 0.89 -25.71
CA GLU A 16 -2.79 2.14 -26.44
C GLU A 16 -1.60 2.94 -25.88
N LEU A 17 -0.82 3.50 -26.82
CA LEU A 17 0.20 4.56 -26.70
C LEU A 17 1.66 4.17 -26.35
N GLY A 18 2.48 4.24 -27.41
CA GLY A 18 3.45 5.34 -27.51
C GLY A 18 4.91 5.05 -27.13
N ARG A 19 5.73 4.80 -28.16
CA ARG A 19 7.20 4.80 -28.13
C ARG A 19 7.76 6.13 -27.63
N LEU A 20 8.90 6.07 -26.91
CA LEU A 20 10.09 6.87 -27.19
C LEU A 20 11.30 6.26 -26.45
N SER A 21 12.36 6.01 -27.22
CA SER A 21 13.67 5.52 -26.84
C SER A 21 14.53 6.65 -26.29
N ASP A 22 15.41 6.36 -25.34
CA ASP A 22 16.74 6.98 -25.31
C ASP A 22 17.75 6.07 -24.58
N THR A 23 18.91 5.96 -25.22
CA THR A 23 20.07 5.14 -24.85
C THR A 23 21.11 6.01 -24.17
N GLU A 24 21.53 5.67 -22.95
CA GLU A 24 22.81 6.13 -22.43
C GLU A 24 23.60 4.99 -21.78
N THR A 25 24.84 4.90 -22.23
CA THR A 25 25.86 3.91 -21.86
C THR A 25 26.60 4.41 -20.61
N TRP A 26 26.86 3.51 -19.66
CA TRP A 26 27.77 3.80 -18.54
C TRP A 26 28.77 2.66 -18.34
N ARG A 27 30.07 3.02 -18.35
CA ARG A 27 31.23 2.15 -18.11
C ARG A 27 31.48 2.02 -16.59
N PRO A 28 31.90 0.85 -16.07
CA PRO A 28 32.13 0.67 -14.64
C PRO A 28 33.54 1.10 -14.22
N HIS A 29 33.62 1.84 -13.10
CA HIS A 29 34.85 2.10 -12.37
C HIS A 29 35.19 0.94 -11.42
N SER A 30 36.46 0.53 -11.46
CA SER A 30 37.08 -0.51 -10.66
C SER A 30 37.48 0.00 -9.26
N GLY A 31 36.91 -0.58 -8.21
CA GLY A 31 37.34 -0.39 -6.82
C GLY A 31 37.92 -1.68 -6.25
N ARG A 32 39.23 -1.69 -5.98
CA ARG A 32 39.96 -2.76 -5.29
C ARG A 32 39.51 -2.84 -3.82
N GLY A 33 39.14 -4.03 -3.36
CA GLY A 33 38.82 -4.32 -1.95
C GLY A 33 39.46 -5.63 -1.49
N LYS A 34 40.28 -5.55 -0.44
CA LYS A 34 41.15 -6.60 0.14
C LYS A 34 40.39 -7.87 0.56
N LYS A 35 40.98 -9.04 0.25
CA LYS A 35 40.58 -10.35 0.76
C LYS A 35 40.92 -10.47 2.25
N ARG A 36 39.97 -10.95 3.06
CA ARG A 36 40.23 -11.54 4.38
C ARG A 36 39.82 -13.02 4.32
N SER A 37 40.75 -13.90 4.66
CA SER A 37 40.63 -15.35 4.70
C SER A 37 39.72 -15.78 5.86
N ALA A 38 38.77 -16.67 5.57
CA ALA A 38 38.01 -17.41 6.58
C ALA A 38 38.28 -18.90 6.39
N SER A 39 38.59 -19.54 7.51
CA SER A 39 38.97 -20.94 7.70
C SER A 39 37.93 -21.92 7.18
N ALA A 40 38.41 -22.95 6.49
CA ALA A 40 37.62 -24.03 5.94
C ALA A 40 37.18 -25.01 7.04
N MET A 41 35.88 -25.28 7.11
CA MET A 41 35.34 -26.49 7.73
C MET A 41 35.00 -27.47 6.60
N SER A 42 35.37 -28.73 6.81
CA SER A 42 35.43 -29.84 5.86
C SER A 42 34.13 -30.07 5.08
N VAL A 43 34.26 -30.11 3.75
CA VAL A 43 33.21 -30.44 2.78
C VAL A 43 33.28 -31.94 2.49
N ASN A 44 32.13 -32.60 2.52
CA ASN A 44 31.98 -34.00 2.16
C ASN A 44 32.23 -34.18 0.66
N ASP A 45 33.07 -35.14 0.30
CA ASP A 45 33.61 -35.36 -1.05
C ASP A 45 32.63 -36.15 -1.94
N GLY A 46 31.63 -35.44 -2.46
CA GLY A 46 30.87 -35.80 -3.64
C GLY A 46 30.72 -34.53 -4.46
N THR A 47 31.22 -34.50 -5.70
CA THR A 47 31.26 -33.27 -6.50
C THR A 47 29.85 -32.79 -6.84
N GLU A 48 29.28 -31.91 -6.00
CA GLU A 48 28.02 -31.22 -6.28
C GLU A 48 28.09 -30.62 -7.70
N ARG A 49 27.20 -31.03 -8.59
CA ARG A 49 27.14 -30.60 -9.99
C ARG A 49 25.70 -30.19 -10.31
N TRP A 50 25.54 -29.17 -11.15
CA TRP A 50 24.23 -28.83 -11.68
C TRP A 50 23.79 -29.89 -12.70
N ASN A 51 22.60 -30.46 -12.51
CA ASN A 51 22.00 -31.43 -13.40
C ASN A 51 21.15 -30.73 -14.47
N ASP A 52 21.03 -31.33 -15.65
CA ASP A 52 20.04 -30.92 -16.65
C ASP A 52 18.73 -31.72 -16.46
N CYS A 53 17.75 -31.51 -17.34
CA CYS A 53 16.46 -32.19 -17.26
C CYS A 53 16.49 -33.68 -17.62
N SER A 54 17.61 -34.22 -18.11
CA SER A 54 17.73 -35.65 -18.43
C SER A 54 17.94 -36.51 -17.19
N VAL A 55 18.47 -35.90 -16.11
CA VAL A 55 18.61 -36.56 -14.82
C VAL A 55 17.27 -36.49 -14.10
N GLU A 56 16.69 -37.65 -13.78
CA GLU A 56 15.47 -37.69 -12.99
C GLU A 56 15.69 -37.11 -11.59
N ASP A 57 14.80 -36.20 -11.21
CA ASP A 57 14.81 -35.55 -9.91
C ASP A 57 13.77 -36.17 -8.99
N GLU A 58 14.08 -36.25 -7.69
CA GLU A 58 13.18 -36.81 -6.69
C GLU A 58 11.95 -35.93 -6.49
N VAL A 59 10.78 -36.58 -6.42
CA VAL A 59 9.51 -35.90 -6.08
C VAL A 59 9.47 -35.64 -4.57
N PRO A 60 9.38 -34.38 -4.11
CA PRO A 60 9.37 -34.09 -2.68
C PRO A 60 8.07 -34.58 -2.03
N ALA A 61 8.18 -35.25 -0.89
CA ALA A 61 7.03 -35.58 -0.05
C ALA A 61 6.44 -34.29 0.56
N LEU A 62 5.20 -33.96 0.19
CA LEU A 62 4.53 -32.73 0.61
C LEU A 62 3.61 -32.98 1.81
N PRO A 63 3.54 -32.05 2.78
CA PRO A 63 2.54 -32.11 3.84
C PRO A 63 1.13 -31.89 3.26
N ASN A 64 0.15 -32.57 3.84
CA ASN A 64 -1.26 -32.33 3.54
C ASN A 64 -1.65 -30.87 3.85
N PHE A 65 -2.53 -30.31 3.03
CA PHE A 65 -3.14 -29.01 3.30
C PHE A 65 -4.20 -29.18 4.39
N LEU A 66 -3.90 -28.64 5.57
CA LEU A 66 -4.73 -28.73 6.76
C LEU A 66 -4.91 -27.31 7.31
N PRO A 67 -5.75 -26.48 6.66
CA PRO A 67 -6.08 -25.16 7.15
C PRO A 67 -6.88 -25.27 8.46
N LYS A 68 -6.76 -24.28 9.35
CA LYS A 68 -7.48 -24.27 10.63
C LYS A 68 -8.98 -24.04 10.48
N ARG A 69 -9.37 -23.37 9.39
CA ARG A 69 -10.77 -23.11 9.01
C ARG A 69 -10.91 -23.42 7.52
N ASN A 70 -12.14 -23.51 7.04
CA ASN A 70 -12.36 -23.64 5.60
C ASN A 70 -11.88 -22.36 4.90
N PRO A 71 -11.10 -22.44 3.80
CA PRO A 71 -10.72 -21.27 3.03
C PRO A 71 -11.92 -20.46 2.52
N GLY A 72 -11.75 -19.15 2.38
CA GLY A 72 -12.76 -18.19 1.96
C GLY A 72 -13.33 -17.35 3.11
N ALA A 73 -14.50 -16.75 2.85
CA ALA A 73 -15.20 -15.88 3.79
C ALA A 73 -15.63 -16.65 5.05
N GLN A 74 -15.45 -16.02 6.21
CA GLN A 74 -15.79 -16.58 7.52
C GLN A 74 -17.09 -15.96 8.02
N LEU A 75 -18.10 -16.00 7.16
CA LEU A 75 -19.42 -15.39 7.34
C LEU A 75 -20.51 -16.41 6.98
N VAL A 76 -21.76 -16.08 7.32
CA VAL A 76 -22.93 -16.91 7.02
C VAL A 76 -23.21 -16.83 5.53
N MET A 77 -22.89 -17.89 4.78
CA MET A 77 -22.76 -17.85 3.31
C MET A 77 -24.09 -17.64 2.57
N ASP A 78 -25.22 -18.01 3.18
CA ASP A 78 -26.59 -17.83 2.66
C ASP A 78 -27.18 -16.45 2.99
N ARG A 79 -26.58 -15.70 3.92
CA ARG A 79 -27.03 -14.35 4.26
C ARG A 79 -26.58 -13.34 3.21
N ILE A 80 -27.49 -12.44 2.85
CA ILE A 80 -27.16 -11.27 2.01
C ILE A 80 -26.64 -10.16 2.93
N TYR A 81 -25.44 -9.67 2.63
CA TYR A 81 -24.82 -8.56 3.35
C TYR A 81 -24.78 -7.33 2.46
N SER A 82 -25.17 -6.17 3.01
CA SER A 82 -24.94 -4.90 2.32
C SER A 82 -23.46 -4.51 2.35
N PRO A 83 -23.00 -3.66 1.41
CA PRO A 83 -21.68 -3.04 1.46
C PRO A 83 -21.33 -2.42 2.82
N LEU A 84 -22.27 -1.71 3.45
CA LEU A 84 -22.10 -1.14 4.78
C LEU A 84 -21.91 -2.21 5.87
N GLN A 85 -22.73 -3.26 5.87
CA GLN A 85 -22.59 -4.34 6.85
C GLN A 85 -21.22 -5.02 6.78
N LEU A 86 -20.70 -5.23 5.55
CA LEU A 86 -19.36 -5.78 5.38
C LEU A 86 -18.27 -4.78 5.80
N PHE A 87 -18.46 -3.48 5.58
CA PHE A 87 -17.52 -2.45 6.03
C PHE A 87 -17.47 -2.35 7.57
N GLN A 88 -18.62 -2.48 8.23
CA GLN A 88 -18.74 -2.45 9.70
C GLN A 88 -18.09 -3.65 10.40
N LEU A 89 -17.68 -4.69 9.66
CA LEU A 89 -16.82 -5.75 10.20
C LEU A 89 -15.41 -5.22 10.56
N PHE A 90 -14.91 -4.22 9.82
CA PHE A 90 -13.61 -3.59 10.02
C PHE A 90 -13.72 -2.32 10.87
N PHE A 91 -14.76 -1.54 10.65
CA PHE A 91 -15.11 -0.36 11.45
C PHE A 91 -16.33 -0.69 12.31
N THR A 92 -16.13 -1.55 13.31
CA THR A 92 -17.17 -1.91 14.27
C THR A 92 -17.60 -0.69 15.09
N GLY A 93 -18.75 -0.76 15.78
CA GLY A 93 -19.19 0.30 16.68
C GLY A 93 -18.11 0.73 17.67
N SER A 94 -17.45 -0.23 18.32
CA SER A 94 -16.34 0.04 19.26
C SER A 94 -15.14 0.75 18.62
N VAL A 95 -14.79 0.39 17.39
CA VAL A 95 -13.68 1.05 16.66
C VAL A 95 -14.06 2.50 16.34
N VAL A 96 -15.27 2.72 15.84
CA VAL A 96 -15.81 4.03 15.50
C VAL A 96 -15.91 4.91 16.74
N ASP A 97 -16.43 4.39 17.85
CA ASP A 97 -16.56 5.10 19.12
C ASP A 97 -15.20 5.49 19.69
N THR A 98 -14.19 4.61 19.55
CA THR A 98 -12.81 4.92 19.96
C THR A 98 -12.25 6.09 19.16
N ILE A 99 -12.39 6.08 17.83
CA ILE A 99 -11.93 7.19 16.97
C ILE A 99 -12.67 8.49 17.32
N VAL A 100 -13.99 8.41 17.52
CA VAL A 100 -14.83 9.56 17.89
C VAL A 100 -14.39 10.16 19.22
N LYS A 101 -14.25 9.33 20.26
CA LYS A 101 -13.80 9.74 21.60
C LYS A 101 -12.43 10.43 21.53
N ASN A 102 -11.47 9.79 20.85
CA ASN A 102 -10.10 10.29 20.74
C ASN A 102 -10.04 11.62 19.96
N THR A 103 -10.80 11.72 18.87
CA THR A 103 -10.91 12.93 18.05
C THR A 103 -11.55 14.09 18.81
N ASN A 104 -12.62 13.84 19.57
CA ASN A 104 -13.26 14.86 20.42
C ASN A 104 -12.34 15.35 21.53
N THR A 105 -11.66 14.43 22.21
CA THR A 105 -10.70 14.77 23.28
C THR A 105 -9.55 15.60 22.73
N PHE A 106 -9.00 15.20 21.58
CA PHE A 106 -7.93 15.95 20.91
C PHE A 106 -8.38 17.35 20.45
N ALA A 107 -9.60 17.48 19.94
CA ALA A 107 -10.17 18.77 19.58
C ALA A 107 -10.30 19.70 20.79
N LYS A 108 -10.79 19.19 21.93
CA LYS A 108 -10.87 19.94 23.19
C LYS A 108 -9.51 20.48 23.63
N ILE A 109 -8.50 19.60 23.70
CA ILE A 109 -7.12 19.98 24.07
C ILE A 109 -6.57 21.08 23.16
N ARG A 110 -6.83 21.00 21.84
CA ARG A 110 -6.37 22.03 20.90
C ARG A 110 -7.10 23.35 21.07
N SER A 111 -8.39 23.32 21.36
CA SER A 111 -9.18 24.51 21.64
C SER A 111 -8.65 25.22 22.88
N GLU A 112 -8.40 24.46 23.96
CA GLU A 112 -7.80 24.96 25.21
C GLU A 112 -6.39 25.52 25.00
N ALA A 113 -5.62 24.95 24.06
CA ALA A 113 -4.32 25.46 23.64
C ALA A 113 -4.39 26.69 22.70
N GLY A 114 -5.54 27.36 22.61
CA GLY A 114 -5.72 28.61 21.85
C GLY A 114 -5.83 28.43 20.33
N LYS A 115 -6.15 27.23 19.83
CA LYS A 115 -6.44 27.04 18.40
C LYS A 115 -7.91 27.36 18.13
N HIS A 116 -8.14 28.39 17.31
CA HIS A 116 -9.49 28.80 16.93
C HIS A 116 -10.05 27.93 15.80
N PHE A 117 -11.11 27.19 16.08
CA PHE A 117 -11.96 26.50 15.10
C PHE A 117 -13.33 26.22 15.71
N LEU A 118 -14.37 26.17 14.90
CA LEU A 118 -15.70 25.76 15.36
C LEU A 118 -15.71 24.24 15.56
N TRP A 119 -15.96 23.78 16.79
CA TRP A 119 -16.05 22.36 17.11
C TRP A 119 -17.37 22.03 17.78
N LEU A 120 -18.16 21.22 17.08
CA LEU A 120 -19.24 20.46 17.67
C LEU A 120 -18.72 19.05 17.94
N PRO A 121 -19.03 18.43 19.11
CA PRO A 121 -18.65 17.06 19.38
C PRO A 121 -19.03 16.14 18.22
N LEU A 122 -18.03 15.46 17.66
CA LEU A 122 -18.18 14.47 16.61
C LEU A 122 -19.02 13.30 17.13
N LYS A 123 -19.97 12.83 16.32
CA LYS A 123 -20.76 11.61 16.56
C LYS A 123 -20.33 10.49 15.62
N ALA A 124 -20.69 9.25 15.94
CA ALA A 124 -20.42 8.07 15.11
C ALA A 124 -20.97 8.21 13.68
N GLU A 125 -22.22 8.67 13.57
CA GLU A 125 -22.88 8.93 12.27
C GLU A 125 -22.10 9.94 11.42
N GLU A 126 -21.66 11.05 12.02
CA GLU A 126 -20.85 12.06 11.33
C GLU A 126 -19.47 11.51 10.90
N LEU A 127 -18.88 10.61 11.68
CA LEU A 127 -17.63 9.93 11.27
C LEU A 127 -17.88 9.01 10.07
N TYR A 128 -19.01 8.31 10.00
CA TYR A 128 -19.38 7.54 8.80
C TYR A 128 -19.57 8.45 7.59
N SER A 129 -20.27 9.59 7.74
CA SER A 129 -20.38 10.59 6.67
C SER A 129 -19.02 11.15 6.23
N TYR A 130 -18.11 11.38 7.17
CA TYR A 130 -16.73 11.76 6.85
C TYR A 130 -16.02 10.68 6.01
N ILE A 131 -16.14 9.40 6.41
CA ILE A 131 -15.57 8.26 5.68
C ILE A 131 -16.23 8.11 4.30
N ALA A 132 -17.55 8.32 4.19
CA ALA A 132 -18.28 8.30 2.93
C ALA A 132 -17.67 9.29 1.93
N LEU A 133 -17.40 10.52 2.39
CA LEU A 133 -16.74 11.54 1.58
C LEU A 133 -15.30 11.17 1.21
N VAL A 134 -14.53 10.59 2.13
CA VAL A 134 -13.19 10.08 1.84
C VAL A 134 -13.20 9.01 0.74
N ILE A 135 -14.15 8.07 0.79
CA ILE A 135 -14.31 7.03 -0.23
C ILE A 135 -14.81 7.64 -1.56
N TYR A 136 -15.75 8.58 -1.51
CA TYR A 136 -16.26 9.32 -2.67
C TYR A 136 -15.14 10.06 -3.41
N MET A 137 -14.22 10.68 -2.69
CA MET A 137 -13.09 11.39 -3.29
C MET A 137 -12.10 10.43 -3.98
N GLY A 138 -12.08 9.15 -3.59
CA GLY A 138 -11.36 8.09 -4.33
C GLY A 138 -12.08 7.64 -5.61
N LEU A 139 -13.40 7.81 -5.70
CA LEU A 139 -14.18 7.60 -6.93
C LEU A 139 -14.06 8.78 -7.89
N LEU A 140 -14.10 10.00 -7.36
CA LEU A 140 -14.05 11.24 -8.12
C LEU A 140 -12.92 12.13 -7.62
N GLY A 141 -11.78 12.15 -8.34
CA GLY A 141 -10.60 12.92 -7.96
C GLY A 141 -10.64 14.38 -8.42
N ALA A 142 -10.83 15.33 -7.50
CA ALA A 142 -10.68 16.76 -7.77
C ALA A 142 -9.23 17.22 -7.53
N LYS A 143 -8.82 18.33 -8.16
CA LYS A 143 -7.46 18.88 -8.00
C LYS A 143 -7.24 19.45 -6.60
N ASN A 144 -8.21 20.19 -6.07
CA ASN A 144 -8.17 20.71 -4.70
C ASN A 144 -9.34 20.19 -3.87
N ILE A 145 -9.11 20.02 -2.58
CA ILE A 145 -10.15 19.56 -1.64
C ILE A 145 -11.35 20.51 -1.58
N ILE A 146 -11.14 21.80 -1.81
CA ILE A 146 -12.22 22.80 -1.79
C ILE A 146 -13.14 22.70 -3.01
N ASP A 147 -12.68 22.11 -4.10
CA ASP A 147 -13.43 22.03 -5.36
C ASP A 147 -14.66 21.13 -5.20
N TYR A 148 -14.62 20.14 -4.30
CA TYR A 148 -15.77 19.29 -3.96
C TYR A 148 -16.98 20.06 -3.41
N TRP A 149 -16.76 21.24 -2.85
CA TRP A 149 -17.81 22.13 -2.33
C TRP A 149 -17.94 23.42 -3.15
N SER A 150 -17.34 23.49 -4.34
CA SER A 150 -17.39 24.68 -5.18
C SER A 150 -18.83 24.96 -5.65
N GLY A 151 -19.18 26.24 -5.77
CA GLY A 151 -20.42 26.69 -6.40
C GLY A 151 -20.30 26.88 -7.91
N LYS A 152 -19.07 26.87 -8.44
CA LYS A 152 -18.78 27.05 -9.87
C LYS A 152 -19.43 25.91 -10.66
N GLU A 153 -20.03 26.25 -11.79
CA GLU A 153 -20.79 25.31 -12.63
C GLU A 153 -20.00 24.05 -12.98
N ILE A 154 -18.75 24.21 -13.45
CA ILE A 154 -17.84 23.10 -13.81
C ILE A 154 -17.45 22.18 -12.63
N TYR A 155 -17.65 22.62 -11.39
CA TYR A 155 -17.35 21.88 -10.16
C TYR A 155 -18.60 21.70 -9.29
N ARG A 156 -19.80 21.83 -9.88
CA ARG A 156 -21.05 21.72 -9.13
C ARG A 156 -21.32 20.24 -8.82
N LEU A 157 -20.80 19.81 -7.67
CA LEU A 157 -21.01 18.48 -7.13
C LEU A 157 -22.05 18.54 -6.01
N PRO A 158 -23.28 18.05 -6.22
CA PRO A 158 -24.35 18.14 -5.22
C PRO A 158 -24.09 17.22 -4.02
N PHE A 159 -23.52 16.03 -4.27
CA PHE A 159 -23.36 15.00 -3.25
C PHE A 159 -22.52 15.45 -2.04
N PRO A 160 -21.28 15.99 -2.17
CA PRO A 160 -20.48 16.37 -1.00
C PRO A 160 -21.17 17.38 -0.08
N LYS A 161 -21.85 18.37 -0.66
CA LYS A 161 -22.59 19.40 0.08
C LYS A 161 -23.79 18.83 0.84
N SER A 162 -24.47 17.83 0.26
CA SER A 162 -25.61 17.17 0.89
C SER A 162 -25.22 16.32 2.10
N VAL A 163 -23.98 15.79 2.13
CA VAL A 163 -23.50 14.92 3.22
C VAL A 163 -22.93 15.73 4.38
N MET A 164 -22.06 16.69 4.10
CA MET A 164 -21.39 17.47 5.14
C MET A 164 -20.88 18.80 4.59
N SER A 165 -20.91 19.86 5.39
CA SER A 165 -20.32 21.14 5.01
C SER A 165 -18.79 21.06 4.87
N ARG A 166 -18.22 21.90 4.00
CA ARG A 166 -16.76 22.00 3.80
C ARG A 166 -16.02 22.27 5.11
N SER A 167 -16.53 23.21 5.91
CA SER A 167 -15.94 23.61 7.19
C SER A 167 -15.94 22.46 8.19
N ARG A 168 -17.03 21.68 8.26
CA ARG A 168 -17.12 20.51 9.14
C ARG A 168 -16.16 19.40 8.70
N PHE A 169 -16.11 19.08 7.40
CA PHE A 169 -15.15 18.10 6.86
C PHE A 169 -13.69 18.49 7.16
N GLN A 170 -13.36 19.78 7.00
CA GLN A 170 -12.04 20.30 7.32
C GLN A 170 -11.75 20.24 8.82
N ALA A 171 -12.70 20.62 9.68
CA ALA A 171 -12.55 20.54 11.13
C ALA A 171 -12.29 19.10 11.60
N ILE A 172 -13.06 18.12 11.09
CA ILE A 172 -12.84 16.69 11.38
C ILE A 172 -11.48 16.25 10.87
N SER A 173 -11.13 16.54 9.62
CA SER A 173 -9.80 16.21 9.05
C SER A 173 -8.64 16.77 9.87
N TRP A 174 -8.81 17.98 10.41
CA TRP A 174 -7.78 18.65 11.21
C TRP A 174 -7.66 18.09 12.62
N ASN A 175 -8.72 17.54 13.19
CA ASN A 175 -8.73 17.03 14.56
C ASN A 175 -8.77 15.51 14.68
N LEU A 176 -8.93 14.78 13.56
CA LEU A 176 -8.91 13.31 13.52
C LEU A 176 -7.73 12.78 14.33
N HIS A 177 -8.00 11.88 15.26
CA HIS A 177 -7.03 11.28 16.17
C HIS A 177 -7.43 9.84 16.47
N LEU A 178 -6.48 8.90 16.41
CA LEU A 178 -6.79 7.45 16.47
C LEU A 178 -6.44 6.80 17.81
N CYS A 179 -5.65 7.45 18.66
CA CYS A 179 -5.26 6.97 19.99
C CYS A 179 -5.73 7.92 21.08
N ASP A 180 -5.71 7.48 22.33
CA ASP A 180 -5.99 8.36 23.45
C ASP A 180 -4.92 9.48 23.51
N PRO A 181 -5.32 10.78 23.53
CA PRO A 181 -4.36 11.89 23.57
C PRO A 181 -3.46 11.90 24.81
N GLU A 182 -3.95 11.40 25.95
CA GLU A 182 -3.20 11.38 27.20
C GLU A 182 -2.14 10.28 27.17
N ASP A 183 -2.49 9.08 26.74
CA ASP A 183 -1.51 8.01 26.55
C ASP A 183 -0.46 8.39 25.48
N ASP A 184 -0.86 9.12 24.44
CA ASP A 184 0.07 9.62 23.42
C ASP A 184 1.03 10.68 23.99
N ARG A 185 0.57 11.48 24.95
CA ARG A 185 1.41 12.42 25.71
C ARG A 185 2.44 11.66 26.53
N GLU A 186 2.04 10.61 27.26
CA GLU A 186 2.96 9.76 28.02
C GLU A 186 3.96 9.03 27.12
N ASN A 187 3.51 8.45 26.00
CA ASN A 187 4.40 7.83 25.03
C ASN A 187 5.40 8.85 24.46
N SER A 188 4.94 10.08 24.19
CA SER A 188 5.81 11.14 23.69
C SER A 188 6.94 11.52 24.66
N GLN A 189 6.72 11.40 25.98
CA GLN A 189 7.77 11.62 26.99
C GLN A 189 8.87 10.56 26.93
N LYS A 190 8.56 9.35 26.46
CA LYS A 190 9.52 8.24 26.34
C LYS A 190 10.43 8.38 25.11
N LYS A 191 10.21 9.38 24.25
CA LYS A 191 10.92 9.54 22.98
C LYS A 191 12.44 9.57 23.16
N GLY A 192 13.13 8.71 22.40
CA GLY A 192 14.59 8.53 22.51
C GLY A 192 14.99 7.32 23.36
N THR A 193 14.07 6.77 24.14
CA THR A 193 14.28 5.53 24.90
C THR A 193 13.80 4.30 24.11
N GLN A 194 14.16 3.11 24.57
CA GLN A 194 13.65 1.84 24.03
C GLN A 194 12.14 1.64 24.31
N ALA A 195 11.58 2.31 25.31
CA ALA A 195 10.17 2.23 25.65
C ALA A 195 9.28 3.11 24.75
N TYR A 196 9.87 3.93 23.86
CA TYR A 196 9.11 4.74 22.92
C TYR A 196 8.52 3.92 21.79
N ASP A 197 7.20 3.97 21.68
CA ASP A 197 6.47 3.36 20.60
C ASP A 197 6.26 4.37 19.46
N ARG A 198 6.93 4.13 18.33
CA ARG A 198 6.87 5.01 17.16
C ARG A 198 5.53 4.97 16.44
N LEU A 199 4.78 3.88 16.60
CA LEU A 199 3.50 3.63 15.93
C LEU A 199 2.31 3.88 16.85
N PHE A 200 2.53 4.31 18.10
CA PHE A 200 1.51 4.47 19.13
C PHE A 200 0.21 5.11 18.61
N LYS A 201 0.35 6.23 17.87
CA LYS A 201 -0.80 6.99 17.34
C LYS A 201 -1.69 6.25 16.37
N ILE A 202 -1.24 5.15 15.77
CA ILE A 202 -2.04 4.35 14.84
C ILE A 202 -2.44 3.00 15.45
N LYS A 203 -1.81 2.59 16.55
CA LYS A 203 -1.93 1.22 17.09
C LYS A 203 -3.35 0.75 17.35
N PRO A 204 -4.28 1.56 17.92
CA PRO A 204 -5.64 1.09 18.16
C PRO A 204 -6.30 0.62 16.86
N LEU A 205 -6.50 1.54 15.91
CA LEU A 205 -7.09 1.20 14.62
C LEU A 205 -6.26 0.19 13.81
N TYR A 206 -4.93 0.27 13.88
CA TYR A 206 -4.04 -0.66 13.18
C TYR A 206 -4.27 -2.11 13.64
N ASN A 207 -4.33 -2.34 14.96
CA ASN A 207 -4.58 -3.66 15.53
C ASN A 207 -5.98 -4.17 15.18
N ASP A 208 -6.99 -3.32 15.26
CA ASP A 208 -8.37 -3.67 14.92
C ASP A 208 -8.48 -4.11 13.45
N ILE A 209 -7.83 -3.40 12.54
CA ILE A 209 -7.84 -3.71 11.10
C ILE A 209 -7.12 -5.03 10.82
N VAL A 210 -5.94 -5.27 11.42
CA VAL A 210 -5.23 -6.55 11.27
C VAL A 210 -6.06 -7.70 11.83
N SER A 211 -6.69 -7.50 12.99
CA SER A 211 -7.58 -8.47 13.61
C SER A 211 -8.76 -8.81 12.69
N ALA A 212 -9.42 -7.79 12.13
CA ALA A 212 -10.52 -7.98 11.17
C ALA A 212 -10.06 -8.73 9.90
N CYS A 213 -8.88 -8.40 9.35
CA CYS A 213 -8.31 -9.11 8.20
C CYS A 213 -8.19 -10.62 8.45
N LYS A 214 -7.68 -10.99 9.64
CA LYS A 214 -7.50 -12.39 10.02
C LYS A 214 -8.82 -13.09 10.39
N THR A 215 -9.77 -12.35 10.93
CA THR A 215 -11.03 -12.89 11.46
C THR A 215 -11.98 -13.30 10.35
N TYR A 216 -12.27 -12.39 9.41
CA TYR A 216 -13.38 -12.55 8.46
C TYR A 216 -13.02 -13.28 7.16
N PHE A 217 -11.75 -13.62 6.97
CA PHE A 217 -11.30 -14.38 5.81
C PHE A 217 -10.23 -15.39 6.22
N HIS A 218 -10.32 -16.59 5.66
CA HIS A 218 -9.27 -17.59 5.76
C HIS A 218 -8.69 -17.82 4.37
N PRO A 219 -7.37 -17.66 4.17
CA PRO A 219 -6.81 -17.67 2.83
C PRO A 219 -6.73 -19.09 2.25
N ASP A 220 -6.73 -19.15 0.93
CA ASP A 220 -6.47 -20.36 0.15
C ASP A 220 -5.01 -20.80 0.31
N ARG A 221 -4.72 -21.99 -0.23
CA ARG A 221 -3.43 -22.67 -0.03
C ARG A 221 -2.23 -21.83 -0.47
N GLN A 222 -2.36 -21.02 -1.52
CA GLN A 222 -1.28 -20.21 -2.07
C GLN A 222 -1.29 -18.78 -1.48
N LEU A 223 -0.16 -18.40 -0.89
CA LEU A 223 0.05 -17.10 -0.26
C LEU A 223 1.19 -16.34 -0.94
N ALA A 224 1.07 -15.03 -1.01
CA ALA A 224 2.12 -14.13 -1.48
C ALA A 224 2.61 -13.23 -0.34
N GLY A 225 3.94 -13.19 -0.13
CA GLY A 225 4.58 -12.26 0.78
C GLY A 225 5.43 -11.24 0.02
N ASP A 226 5.13 -9.95 0.20
CA ASP A 226 5.88 -8.85 -0.43
C ASP A 226 5.73 -7.54 0.37
N GLU A 227 6.38 -6.47 -0.09
CA GLU A 227 6.29 -5.14 0.50
C GLU A 227 5.33 -4.21 -0.23
N ARG A 228 4.53 -3.50 0.55
CA ARG A 228 3.67 -2.40 0.11
C ARG A 228 4.28 -1.05 0.47
N MET A 229 4.09 -0.06 -0.42
CA MET A 229 4.47 1.34 -0.18
C MET A 229 3.26 2.26 -0.09
N VAL A 230 3.10 2.90 1.07
CA VAL A 230 2.07 3.91 1.29
C VAL A 230 2.67 5.30 1.11
N ALA A 231 2.26 6.01 0.05
CA ALA A 231 2.79 7.33 -0.28
C ALA A 231 2.52 8.33 0.84
N THR A 232 3.48 9.21 1.16
CA THR A 232 3.23 10.23 2.18
C THR A 232 4.05 11.51 1.99
N ARG A 233 3.41 12.65 2.28
CA ARG A 233 4.06 13.96 2.32
C ARG A 233 4.46 14.40 3.73
N ALA A 234 4.00 13.73 4.79
CA ALA A 234 4.33 14.05 6.18
C ALA A 234 5.84 14.01 6.42
N ARG A 235 6.45 14.82 7.30
CA ARG A 235 7.91 14.74 7.52
C ARG A 235 8.20 13.90 8.77
N ILE A 236 8.49 12.61 8.59
CA ILE A 236 8.76 11.68 9.70
C ILE A 236 9.87 10.67 9.34
N GLY A 237 10.64 10.24 10.34
CA GLY A 237 11.82 9.39 10.18
C GLY A 237 11.56 7.92 9.81
N ILE A 238 10.31 7.44 9.88
CA ILE A 238 9.97 6.04 9.52
C ILE A 238 9.80 5.83 8.00
N LYS A 239 9.87 6.90 7.20
CA LYS A 239 9.77 6.80 5.74
C LYS A 239 10.93 6.00 5.15
N GLN A 240 10.61 5.21 4.13
CA GLN A 240 11.57 4.46 3.35
C GLN A 240 11.59 4.93 1.90
N TYR A 241 12.77 4.79 1.30
CA TYR A 241 12.95 4.92 -0.14
C TYR A 241 13.08 3.53 -0.77
N MET A 242 12.23 3.20 -1.73
CA MET A 242 12.29 1.96 -2.51
C MET A 242 12.34 2.28 -3.99
N LYS A 243 13.54 2.22 -4.58
CA LYS A 243 13.82 2.63 -5.97
C LYS A 243 12.91 1.95 -6.99
N ASP A 244 12.61 0.68 -6.76
CA ASP A 244 11.99 -0.22 -7.74
C ASP A 244 10.45 -0.30 -7.60
N LYS A 245 9.84 0.42 -6.65
CA LYS A 245 8.38 0.50 -6.50
C LYS A 245 7.85 1.80 -7.13
N PRO A 246 6.60 1.81 -7.67
CA PRO A 246 6.00 3.01 -8.26
C PRO A 246 5.99 4.19 -7.28
N THR A 247 5.55 3.92 -6.05
CA THR A 247 5.68 4.83 -4.92
C THR A 247 7.07 4.68 -4.30
N LYS A 248 8.01 5.52 -4.73
CA LYS A 248 9.40 5.45 -4.26
C LYS A 248 9.58 5.88 -2.81
N TRP A 249 8.83 6.88 -2.35
CA TRP A 249 8.93 7.42 -0.99
C TRP A 249 7.62 7.23 -0.23
N GLY A 250 7.68 6.55 0.91
CA GLY A 250 6.48 6.22 1.67
C GLY A 250 6.75 5.43 2.94
N TYR A 251 5.68 4.98 3.58
CA TYR A 251 5.77 3.96 4.63
C TYR A 251 5.86 2.59 3.99
N LYS A 252 6.86 1.82 4.40
CA LYS A 252 7.04 0.44 3.99
C LYS A 252 6.23 -0.46 4.93
N LEU A 253 5.39 -1.32 4.35
CA LEU A 253 4.66 -2.35 5.07
C LEU A 253 5.08 -3.72 4.51
N TYR A 254 5.25 -4.69 5.40
CA TYR A 254 5.32 -6.10 5.03
C TYR A 254 3.90 -6.64 4.96
N VAL A 255 3.54 -7.32 3.87
CA VAL A 255 2.17 -7.76 3.60
C VAL A 255 2.16 -9.25 3.23
N LEU A 256 1.19 -9.97 3.79
CA LEU A 256 0.83 -11.33 3.40
C LEU A 256 -0.57 -11.28 2.80
N ALA A 257 -0.68 -11.71 1.55
CA ALA A 257 -1.93 -11.72 0.80
C ALA A 257 -2.26 -13.12 0.27
N ASP A 258 -3.55 -13.37 0.11
CA ASP A 258 -4.04 -14.51 -0.67
C ASP A 258 -3.63 -14.35 -2.15
N SER A 259 -2.99 -15.37 -2.72
CA SER A 259 -2.48 -15.28 -4.10
C SER A 259 -3.57 -15.26 -5.16
N ALA A 260 -4.75 -15.82 -4.89
CA ALA A 260 -5.82 -15.96 -5.87
C ALA A 260 -6.66 -14.70 -5.99
N CYS A 261 -6.98 -14.06 -4.86
CA CYS A 261 -7.91 -12.91 -4.82
C CYS A 261 -7.28 -11.59 -4.35
N GLY A 262 -6.04 -11.59 -3.85
CA GLY A 262 -5.37 -10.39 -3.36
C GLY A 262 -5.91 -9.88 -2.02
N PHE A 263 -6.60 -10.73 -1.25
CA PHE A 263 -7.06 -10.37 0.10
C PHE A 263 -5.85 -10.11 1.00
N THR A 264 -5.75 -8.91 1.58
CA THR A 264 -4.70 -8.61 2.55
C THR A 264 -5.05 -9.33 3.86
N TRP A 265 -4.37 -10.42 4.17
CA TRP A 265 -4.68 -11.24 5.35
C TRP A 265 -3.93 -10.78 6.59
N ASN A 266 -2.67 -10.41 6.45
CA ASN A 266 -1.87 -9.86 7.54
C ASN A 266 -0.86 -8.84 7.01
N PHE A 267 -0.48 -7.87 7.85
CA PHE A 267 0.56 -6.91 7.51
C PHE A 267 1.15 -6.25 8.75
N PHE A 268 2.37 -5.73 8.60
CA PHE A 268 2.91 -4.82 9.60
C PHE A 268 3.82 -3.73 9.05
N VAL A 269 3.85 -2.60 9.77
CA VAL A 269 4.61 -1.41 9.40
C VAL A 269 6.08 -1.63 9.73
N TYR A 270 6.96 -1.33 8.80
CA TYR A 270 8.40 -1.39 9.03
C TYR A 270 8.88 -0.16 9.82
N GLU A 271 9.48 -0.39 10.98
CA GLU A 271 9.96 0.66 11.89
C GLU A 271 11.48 0.91 11.81
N GLY A 272 12.19 0.21 10.92
CA GLY A 272 13.64 0.29 10.76
C GLY A 272 14.41 -0.90 11.37
N LYS A 273 13.79 -1.67 12.26
CA LYS A 273 14.37 -2.87 12.91
C LYS A 273 13.31 -3.97 13.01
N SER A 274 13.77 -5.22 13.16
CA SER A 274 12.92 -6.38 13.45
C SER A 274 12.53 -6.40 14.92
N SER A 275 11.27 -6.73 15.23
CA SER A 275 10.79 -6.94 16.61
C SER A 275 11.15 -8.32 17.16
N LEU A 276 11.26 -9.35 16.30
CA LEU A 276 11.57 -10.72 16.70
C LEU A 276 13.06 -10.95 16.99
N ALA A 277 13.93 -10.17 16.35
CA ALA A 277 15.38 -10.16 16.54
C ALA A 277 16.02 -11.57 16.68
N THR A 278 15.63 -12.55 15.85
CA THR A 278 16.04 -13.96 16.01
C THR A 278 17.52 -14.23 15.73
N GLY A 279 18.28 -13.20 15.36
CA GLY A 279 19.65 -13.30 14.85
C GLY A 279 19.75 -13.79 13.40
N LYS A 280 18.64 -14.19 12.76
CA LYS A 280 18.60 -14.67 11.36
C LYS A 280 18.40 -13.54 10.32
N GLY A 281 18.18 -12.31 10.80
CA GLY A 281 18.12 -11.10 10.00
C GLY A 281 16.69 -10.69 9.62
N LEU A 282 16.55 -9.42 9.21
CA LEU A 282 15.26 -8.78 8.96
C LEU A 282 14.38 -9.55 7.97
N SER A 283 14.95 -10.04 6.87
CA SER A 283 14.18 -10.76 5.84
C SER A 283 13.56 -12.05 6.37
N TYR A 284 14.26 -12.78 7.23
CA TYR A 284 13.75 -13.98 7.87
C TYR A 284 12.64 -13.62 8.87
N ASP A 285 12.94 -12.69 9.78
CA ASP A 285 12.04 -12.29 10.86
C ASP A 285 10.72 -11.75 10.31
N SER A 286 10.76 -10.95 9.24
CA SER A 286 9.55 -10.38 8.65
C SER A 286 8.58 -11.44 8.16
N VAL A 287 9.08 -12.53 7.56
CA VAL A 287 8.23 -13.64 7.09
C VAL A 287 7.63 -14.40 8.26
N MET A 288 8.45 -14.71 9.27
CA MET A 288 8.00 -15.43 10.46
C MET A 288 6.98 -14.62 11.27
N GLN A 289 7.08 -13.29 11.27
CA GLN A 289 6.11 -12.40 11.90
C GLN A 289 4.79 -12.30 11.11
N LEU A 290 4.85 -12.33 9.77
CA LEU A 290 3.65 -12.31 8.93
C LEU A 290 2.86 -13.63 9.04
N LEU A 291 3.55 -14.75 9.12
CA LEU A 291 2.96 -16.09 9.17
C LEU A 291 2.50 -16.44 10.59
N ASP A 292 1.24 -16.14 10.86
CA ASP A 292 0.57 -16.62 12.07
C ASP A 292 0.06 -18.05 11.86
N LEU A 293 0.98 -19.02 11.97
CA LEU A 293 0.70 -20.44 11.74
C LEU A 293 -0.29 -21.04 12.75
N SER A 294 -0.47 -20.38 13.90
CA SER A 294 -1.48 -20.78 14.89
C SER A 294 -2.89 -20.62 14.32
N LEU A 295 -3.09 -19.57 13.51
CA LEU A 295 -4.36 -19.26 12.85
C LEU A 295 -4.48 -19.86 11.45
N LEU A 296 -3.37 -20.04 10.72
CA LEU A 296 -3.39 -20.61 9.36
C LEU A 296 -3.55 -22.13 9.39
N GLY A 297 -2.70 -22.84 10.14
CA GLY A 297 -2.57 -24.29 10.05
C GLY A 297 -1.36 -24.71 9.22
N LYS A 298 -1.49 -25.79 8.44
CA LYS A 298 -0.37 -26.47 7.77
C LYS A 298 -0.61 -26.68 6.28
N GLY A 299 0.46 -26.88 5.52
CA GLY A 299 0.43 -27.25 4.09
C GLY A 299 0.24 -26.08 3.12
N TYR A 300 0.34 -24.84 3.62
CA TYR A 300 0.35 -23.62 2.81
C TYR A 300 1.58 -23.56 1.90
N GLN A 301 1.43 -22.92 0.76
CA GLN A 301 2.46 -22.67 -0.24
C GLN A 301 2.75 -21.17 -0.31
N LEU A 302 3.90 -20.76 0.22
CA LEU A 302 4.29 -19.37 0.31
C LEU A 302 5.22 -18.96 -0.84
N PHE A 303 4.80 -17.93 -1.58
CA PHE A 303 5.56 -17.35 -2.68
C PHE A 303 6.13 -15.99 -2.27
N MET A 304 7.43 -15.79 -2.43
CA MET A 304 8.12 -14.56 -2.00
C MET A 304 9.27 -14.18 -2.93
N ASP A 305 9.63 -12.89 -2.89
CA ASP A 305 10.72 -12.35 -3.69
C ASP A 305 12.13 -12.77 -3.16
N ASN A 306 13.16 -12.22 -3.80
CA ASN A 306 14.55 -12.51 -3.45
C ASN A 306 15.07 -11.81 -2.20
N PHE A 307 14.37 -10.80 -1.67
CA PHE A 307 14.70 -10.19 -0.39
C PHE A 307 14.45 -11.19 0.74
N TYR A 308 13.37 -11.96 0.69
CA TYR A 308 13.03 -12.96 1.72
C TYR A 308 13.72 -14.31 1.54
N THR A 309 13.83 -14.77 0.29
CA THR A 309 14.21 -16.16 -0.01
C THR A 309 15.61 -16.50 0.50
N SER A 310 15.69 -17.52 1.36
CA SER A 310 16.94 -18.11 1.84
C SER A 310 16.76 -19.59 2.20
N PRO A 311 17.82 -20.42 2.06
CA PRO A 311 17.81 -21.83 2.45
C PRO A 311 17.38 -22.05 3.91
N CYS A 312 17.93 -21.26 4.84
CA CYS A 312 17.59 -21.33 6.27
C CYS A 312 16.09 -21.11 6.51
N LEU A 313 15.52 -20.02 5.94
CA LEU A 313 14.09 -19.72 6.07
C LEU A 313 13.24 -20.86 5.53
N PHE A 314 13.58 -21.40 4.36
CA PHE A 314 12.78 -22.42 3.68
C PHE A 314 12.77 -23.74 4.44
N MET A 315 13.91 -24.14 5.02
CA MET A 315 13.99 -25.32 5.87
C MET A 315 13.18 -25.14 7.16
N ASP A 316 13.24 -23.96 7.79
CA ASP A 316 12.47 -23.66 9.01
C ASP A 316 10.95 -23.62 8.73
N LEU A 317 10.54 -23.07 7.59
CA LEU A 317 9.15 -23.12 7.13
C LEU A 317 8.70 -24.57 6.87
N LEU A 318 9.53 -25.38 6.21
CA LEU A 318 9.22 -26.77 5.94
C LEU A 318 9.11 -27.60 7.24
N ALA A 319 9.97 -27.35 8.23
CA ALA A 319 9.86 -27.95 9.56
C ALA A 319 8.51 -27.61 10.23
N LYS A 320 8.01 -26.39 10.00
CA LYS A 320 6.68 -25.93 10.41
C LYS A 320 5.54 -26.38 9.48
N LYS A 321 5.83 -27.24 8.49
CA LYS A 321 4.90 -27.76 7.48
C LYS A 321 4.30 -26.67 6.57
N THR A 322 5.05 -25.59 6.33
CA THR A 322 4.76 -24.57 5.32
C THR A 322 5.75 -24.73 4.17
N LEU A 323 5.23 -24.89 2.96
CA LEU A 323 6.00 -24.99 1.74
C LEU A 323 6.36 -23.59 1.23
N ALA A 324 7.48 -23.45 0.53
CA ALA A 324 7.93 -22.17 0.01
C ALA A 324 8.56 -22.27 -1.38
N CYS A 325 8.38 -21.20 -2.16
CA CYS A 325 9.04 -21.00 -3.44
C CYS A 325 9.35 -19.51 -3.62
N GLY A 326 10.55 -19.21 -4.12
CA GLY A 326 10.93 -17.83 -4.34
C GLY A 326 12.17 -17.69 -5.19
N THR A 327 12.31 -16.52 -5.80
CA THR A 327 13.55 -16.18 -6.49
C THR A 327 14.66 -16.04 -5.47
N ILE A 328 15.87 -16.56 -5.74
CA ILE A 328 16.99 -16.53 -4.79
C ILE A 328 18.18 -15.79 -5.36
N ARG A 329 18.87 -15.01 -4.52
CA ARG A 329 20.16 -14.42 -4.92
C ARG A 329 21.27 -15.46 -4.74
N THR A 330 22.12 -15.60 -5.75
CA THR A 330 23.22 -16.58 -5.76
C THR A 330 24.30 -16.32 -4.69
N ASN A 331 24.33 -15.12 -4.10
CA ASN A 331 25.21 -14.77 -2.98
C ASN A 331 24.61 -15.04 -1.59
N ARG A 332 23.41 -15.63 -1.50
CA ARG A 332 22.81 -16.01 -0.21
C ARG A 332 23.62 -17.13 0.44
N ARG A 333 23.70 -17.11 1.78
CA ARG A 333 24.28 -18.21 2.56
C ARG A 333 23.46 -19.48 2.32
N GLY A 334 24.15 -20.61 2.09
CA GLY A 334 23.54 -21.89 1.77
C GLY A 334 23.12 -22.07 0.30
N PHE A 335 23.37 -21.09 -0.59
CA PHE A 335 23.20 -21.31 -2.02
C PHE A 335 24.38 -22.14 -2.57
N PRO A 336 24.14 -23.15 -3.44
CA PRO A 336 25.20 -23.98 -4.01
C PRO A 336 26.26 -23.14 -4.75
N ARG A 337 27.53 -23.37 -4.44
CA ARG A 337 28.66 -22.60 -5.02
C ARG A 337 29.36 -23.32 -6.17
N THR A 338 29.00 -24.57 -6.42
CA THR A 338 29.57 -25.35 -7.53
C THR A 338 29.39 -24.66 -8.88
N LYS A 339 30.43 -24.77 -9.71
CA LYS A 339 30.46 -24.30 -11.09
C LYS A 339 30.37 -25.43 -12.11
N ALA A 340 30.37 -26.69 -11.66
CA ALA A 340 30.25 -27.83 -12.55
C ALA A 340 28.87 -27.81 -13.24
N ASN A 341 28.88 -27.73 -14.58
CA ASN A 341 27.68 -27.61 -15.43
C ASN A 341 26.74 -26.43 -15.08
N ASP A 342 27.29 -25.36 -14.50
CA ASP A 342 26.52 -24.14 -14.21
C ASP A 342 25.96 -23.52 -15.51
N LEU A 343 24.85 -22.81 -15.38
CA LEU A 343 24.18 -22.18 -16.50
C LEU A 343 25.03 -21.04 -17.08
N SER A 344 25.26 -21.06 -18.39
CA SER A 344 25.98 -19.99 -19.09
C SER A 344 25.13 -18.73 -19.22
N ARG A 345 25.74 -17.54 -19.05
CA ARG A 345 25.08 -16.24 -19.30
C ARG A 345 24.61 -16.06 -20.75
N ARG A 346 25.22 -16.79 -21.69
CA ARG A 346 24.85 -16.84 -23.11
C ARG A 346 24.20 -18.18 -23.47
N GLY A 347 23.65 -18.88 -22.48
CA GLY A 347 22.95 -20.14 -22.68
C GLY A 347 21.73 -19.97 -23.59
N GLN A 348 21.33 -21.06 -24.23
CA GLN A 348 20.12 -21.10 -25.05
C GLN A 348 18.90 -20.84 -24.17
N ARG A 349 17.96 -20.00 -24.63
CA ARG A 349 16.68 -19.79 -23.96
C ARG A 349 15.94 -21.12 -23.81
N GLY A 350 15.44 -21.40 -22.60
CA GLY A 350 14.84 -22.67 -22.22
C GLY A 350 15.80 -23.64 -21.54
N THR A 351 17.10 -23.35 -21.49
CA THR A 351 18.04 -24.20 -20.75
C THR A 351 17.71 -24.18 -19.26
N ILE A 352 17.55 -25.38 -18.68
CA ILE A 352 17.29 -25.59 -17.26
C ILE A 352 18.50 -26.28 -16.65
N ARG A 353 18.87 -25.83 -15.44
CA ARG A 353 19.83 -26.48 -14.56
C ARG A 353 19.24 -26.60 -13.17
N CYS A 354 19.33 -27.76 -12.55
CA CYS A 354 18.79 -28.01 -11.21
C CYS A 354 19.85 -28.62 -10.29
N LEU A 355 19.69 -28.40 -9.00
CA LEU A 355 20.51 -29.01 -7.96
C LEU A 355 19.63 -29.20 -6.74
N ARG A 356 19.52 -30.45 -6.26
CA ARG A 356 18.79 -30.80 -5.04
C ARG A 356 19.78 -31.01 -3.91
N ASP A 357 19.57 -30.28 -2.82
CA ASP A 357 20.32 -30.42 -1.57
C ASP A 357 19.31 -30.78 -0.47
N GLY A 358 19.22 -32.08 -0.18
CA GLY A 358 18.21 -32.64 0.71
C GLY A 358 16.79 -32.26 0.29
N LYS A 359 16.13 -31.41 1.10
CA LYS A 359 14.75 -30.96 0.85
C LYS A 359 14.64 -29.67 0.04
N LEU A 360 15.77 -29.04 -0.31
CA LEU A 360 15.81 -27.83 -1.11
C LEU A 360 16.11 -28.17 -2.57
N LEU A 361 15.31 -27.60 -3.46
CA LEU A 361 15.55 -27.59 -4.88
C LEU A 361 16.02 -26.20 -5.30
N PHE A 362 17.16 -26.11 -5.95
CA PHE A 362 17.64 -24.93 -6.65
C PHE A 362 17.47 -25.13 -8.14
N VAL A 363 16.85 -24.17 -8.82
CA VAL A 363 16.69 -24.19 -10.27
C VAL A 363 17.23 -22.90 -10.86
N LYS A 364 18.03 -23.04 -11.92
CA LYS A 364 18.43 -21.99 -12.83
C LYS A 364 17.76 -22.21 -14.16
N TRP A 365 17.17 -21.17 -14.71
CA TRP A 365 16.49 -21.21 -15.99
C TRP A 365 16.89 -20.02 -16.84
N MET A 366 17.28 -20.28 -18.09
CA MET A 366 17.61 -19.24 -19.04
C MET A 366 16.36 -18.79 -19.77
N ASP A 367 15.81 -17.63 -19.40
CA ASP A 367 14.85 -16.93 -20.27
C ASP A 367 15.59 -15.88 -21.11
N THR A 368 15.11 -14.64 -21.15
CA THR A 368 15.87 -13.50 -21.67
C THR A 368 17.11 -13.24 -20.82
N ARG A 369 17.05 -13.63 -19.53
CA ARG A 369 18.15 -13.62 -18.56
C ARG A 369 18.02 -14.85 -17.66
N GLU A 370 19.11 -15.20 -16.99
CA GLU A 370 19.10 -16.23 -15.96
C GLU A 370 18.14 -15.85 -14.82
N VAL A 371 17.26 -16.79 -14.49
CA VAL A 371 16.36 -16.76 -13.34
C VAL A 371 16.79 -17.87 -12.40
N THR A 372 16.97 -17.55 -11.11
CA THR A 372 17.31 -18.53 -10.08
C THR A 372 16.19 -18.61 -9.06
N VAL A 373 15.69 -19.81 -8.80
CA VAL A 373 14.60 -20.10 -7.86
C VAL A 373 15.07 -21.13 -6.84
N CYS A 374 14.62 -20.98 -5.60
CA CYS A 374 14.72 -21.97 -4.55
C CYS A 374 13.30 -22.47 -4.22
N SER A 375 13.13 -23.75 -3.91
CA SER A 375 11.85 -24.29 -3.47
C SER A 375 11.97 -25.52 -2.58
N THR A 376 10.97 -25.73 -1.73
CA THR A 376 10.79 -26.96 -0.92
C THR A 376 9.68 -27.89 -1.42
N MET A 377 9.01 -27.56 -2.54
CA MET A 377 7.79 -28.26 -2.95
C MET A 377 7.72 -28.75 -4.39
N HIS A 378 8.68 -28.39 -5.23
CA HIS A 378 8.64 -28.75 -6.65
C HIS A 378 9.65 -29.86 -6.98
N LYS A 379 9.33 -30.63 -8.02
CA LYS A 379 10.30 -31.35 -8.84
C LYS A 379 11.02 -30.34 -9.75
N ALA A 380 12.23 -30.67 -10.19
CA ALA A 380 13.04 -29.83 -11.07
C ALA A 380 12.31 -29.45 -12.38
N TYR A 381 11.64 -30.42 -13.01
CA TYR A 381 10.94 -30.22 -14.27
C TYR A 381 9.89 -31.33 -14.50
N ASP A 382 8.66 -30.94 -14.83
CA ASP A 382 7.54 -31.85 -15.11
C ASP A 382 7.12 -31.89 -16.60
N GLY A 383 7.98 -31.42 -17.51
CA GLY A 383 7.67 -31.39 -18.95
C GLY A 383 6.90 -30.15 -19.41
N ASP A 384 6.70 -29.17 -18.52
CA ASP A 384 5.97 -27.94 -18.81
C ASP A 384 6.69 -27.02 -19.83
N ALA A 385 5.91 -26.34 -20.66
CA ALA A 385 6.42 -25.35 -21.61
C ALA A 385 5.61 -24.04 -21.58
N VAL A 386 6.27 -22.94 -21.90
CA VAL A 386 5.65 -21.62 -22.01
C VAL A 386 5.91 -21.01 -23.39
N LEU A 387 4.92 -20.34 -23.95
CA LEU A 387 5.10 -19.60 -25.20
C LEU A 387 5.88 -18.31 -24.96
N ARG A 388 6.91 -18.10 -25.78
CA ARG A 388 7.73 -16.88 -25.75
C ARG A 388 7.93 -16.33 -27.15
N ARG A 389 7.88 -15.00 -27.26
CA ARG A 389 8.37 -14.28 -28.43
C ARG A 389 9.89 -14.33 -28.42
N VAL A 390 10.46 -14.91 -29.46
CA VAL A 390 11.91 -14.99 -29.72
C VAL A 390 12.19 -14.48 -31.11
N LYS A 391 13.38 -13.93 -31.32
CA LYS A 391 13.85 -13.61 -32.66
C LYS A 391 14.47 -14.85 -33.30
N ASN A 392 14.06 -15.17 -34.52
CA ASN A 392 14.75 -16.15 -35.34
C ASN A 392 16.12 -15.58 -35.82
N PRO A 393 17.00 -16.41 -36.41
CA PRO A 393 18.25 -15.94 -37.01
C PRO A 393 18.07 -14.82 -38.05
N GLU A 394 16.91 -14.79 -38.71
CA GLU A 394 16.52 -13.79 -39.72
C GLU A 394 16.04 -12.46 -39.09
N GLY A 395 15.94 -12.38 -37.76
CA GLY A 395 15.59 -11.18 -36.99
C GLY A 395 14.09 -10.94 -36.78
N GLU A 396 13.24 -11.82 -37.30
CA GLU A 396 11.78 -11.80 -37.18
C GLU A 396 11.29 -12.37 -35.85
N TRP A 397 10.16 -11.87 -35.37
CA TRP A 397 9.57 -12.33 -34.12
C TRP A 397 8.65 -13.53 -34.34
N GLU A 398 8.95 -14.64 -33.68
CA GLU A 398 8.09 -15.82 -33.68
C GLU A 398 7.76 -16.28 -32.26
N ARG A 399 6.67 -17.04 -32.10
CA ARG A 399 6.27 -17.65 -30.84
C ARG A 399 6.81 -19.07 -30.77
N ARG A 400 7.81 -19.31 -29.93
CA ARG A 400 8.34 -20.66 -29.65
C ARG A 400 7.86 -21.19 -28.30
N ARG A 401 7.64 -22.50 -28.22
CA ARG A 401 7.46 -23.22 -26.95
C ARG A 401 8.83 -23.41 -26.31
N ILE A 402 8.98 -22.87 -25.10
CA ILE A 402 10.21 -22.90 -24.32
C ILE A 402 9.96 -23.73 -23.05
N PRO A 403 10.77 -24.76 -22.75
CA PRO A 403 10.69 -25.50 -21.49
C PRO A 403 10.76 -24.55 -20.29
N ILE A 404 9.89 -24.75 -19.30
CA ILE A 404 9.85 -23.95 -18.08
C ILE A 404 9.84 -24.87 -16.85
N PRO A 405 10.68 -24.62 -15.84
CA PRO A 405 10.60 -25.37 -14.58
C PRO A 405 9.26 -25.13 -13.87
N THR A 406 8.69 -26.17 -13.27
CA THR A 406 7.43 -26.10 -12.50
C THR A 406 7.50 -25.03 -11.42
N ALA A 407 8.63 -24.93 -10.71
CA ALA A 407 8.85 -23.90 -9.69
C ALA A 407 8.76 -22.47 -10.23
N VAL A 408 9.23 -22.22 -11.47
CA VAL A 408 9.17 -20.89 -12.11
C VAL A 408 7.75 -20.59 -12.60
N LYS A 409 7.06 -21.59 -13.15
CA LYS A 409 5.67 -21.50 -13.59
C LYS A 409 4.76 -21.12 -12.42
N ASP A 410 4.83 -21.86 -11.32
CA ASP A 410 4.01 -21.62 -10.13
C ASP A 410 4.39 -20.30 -9.44
N TYR A 411 5.69 -19.98 -9.37
CA TYR A 411 6.13 -18.69 -8.85
C TYR A 411 5.47 -17.52 -9.60
N ASN A 412 5.50 -17.53 -10.94
CA ASN A 412 4.90 -16.45 -11.73
C ASN A 412 3.38 -16.38 -11.57
N LYS A 413 2.72 -17.52 -11.34
CA LYS A 413 1.27 -17.58 -11.14
C LYS A 413 0.84 -16.96 -9.80
N TYR A 414 1.58 -17.22 -8.72
CA TYR A 414 1.10 -16.95 -7.36
C TYR A 414 1.80 -15.80 -6.63
N ILE A 415 2.97 -15.32 -7.10
CA ILE A 415 3.69 -14.22 -6.41
C ILE A 415 2.93 -12.88 -6.44
N GLY A 416 2.02 -12.70 -7.40
CA GLY A 416 1.33 -11.43 -7.64
C GLY A 416 0.23 -11.05 -6.64
N GLY A 417 -0.04 -11.84 -5.60
CA GLY A 417 -1.16 -11.60 -4.67
C GLY A 417 -1.11 -10.22 -3.99
N VAL A 418 0.07 -9.80 -3.52
CA VAL A 418 0.24 -8.46 -2.91
C VAL A 418 0.10 -7.36 -3.97
N ASP A 419 0.64 -7.55 -5.17
CA ASP A 419 0.50 -6.58 -6.26
C ASP A 419 -0.96 -6.43 -6.71
N LEU A 420 -1.73 -7.52 -6.71
CA LEU A 420 -3.17 -7.50 -6.98
C LEU A 420 -3.92 -6.69 -5.91
N SER A 421 -3.57 -6.89 -4.64
CA SER A 421 -4.09 -6.09 -3.54
C SER A 421 -3.76 -4.60 -3.71
N ASP A 422 -2.51 -4.29 -4.08
CA ASP A 422 -2.05 -2.92 -4.32
C ASP A 422 -2.76 -2.28 -5.52
N ALA A 423 -3.03 -3.05 -6.58
CA ALA A 423 -3.78 -2.60 -7.75
C ALA A 423 -5.24 -2.27 -7.38
N LEU A 424 -5.91 -3.16 -6.63
CA LEU A 424 -7.28 -2.93 -6.15
C LEU A 424 -7.40 -1.68 -5.26
N ILE A 425 -6.38 -1.39 -4.45
CA ILE A 425 -6.30 -0.13 -3.70
C ILE A 425 -6.05 1.04 -4.66
N GLY A 426 -5.12 0.87 -5.61
CA GLY A 426 -4.67 1.89 -6.55
C GLY A 426 -5.77 2.46 -7.44
N TYR A 427 -6.75 1.64 -7.86
CA TYR A 427 -7.84 2.10 -8.75
C TYR A 427 -8.71 3.21 -8.15
N TYR A 428 -8.92 3.22 -6.84
CA TYR A 428 -9.82 4.14 -6.14
C TYR A 428 -9.23 4.59 -4.80
N ASN A 429 -7.95 4.93 -4.82
CA ASN A 429 -7.17 5.23 -3.63
C ASN A 429 -7.74 6.45 -2.88
N VAL A 430 -7.99 6.31 -1.58
CA VAL A 430 -8.61 7.38 -0.75
C VAL A 430 -7.57 8.30 -0.07
N LEU A 431 -6.29 8.17 -0.40
CA LEU A 431 -5.21 8.90 0.24
C LEU A 431 -5.22 10.38 -0.15
N HIS A 432 -5.58 11.22 0.82
CA HIS A 432 -5.47 12.67 0.69
C HIS A 432 -4.10 13.18 1.12
N LYS A 433 -3.70 14.32 0.54
CA LYS A 433 -2.49 15.03 0.97
C LYS A 433 -2.66 15.46 2.43
N THR A 434 -1.81 14.93 3.31
CA THR A 434 -1.78 15.31 4.73
C THR A 434 -0.33 15.45 5.22
N THR A 435 -0.13 16.38 6.16
CA THR A 435 1.15 16.57 6.86
C THR A 435 1.21 15.74 8.16
N LYS A 436 0.07 15.27 8.66
CA LYS A 436 -0.03 14.36 9.82
C LYS A 436 0.22 12.93 9.35
N TRP A 437 1.30 12.33 9.85
CA TRP A 437 1.74 11.00 9.42
C TRP A 437 0.69 9.91 9.68
N TYR A 438 0.02 9.95 10.84
CA TYR A 438 -0.95 8.95 11.25
C TYR A 438 -2.26 9.03 10.43
N ASN A 439 -2.64 10.21 9.92
CA ASN A 439 -3.77 10.33 8.98
C ASN A 439 -3.50 9.60 7.67
N THR A 440 -2.23 9.49 7.23
CA THR A 440 -1.91 8.68 6.03
C THR A 440 -2.28 7.22 6.27
N PHE A 441 -2.01 6.70 7.47
CA PHE A 441 -2.37 5.33 7.83
C PHE A 441 -3.88 5.17 8.00
N PHE A 442 -4.59 6.15 8.58
CA PHE A 442 -6.06 6.12 8.61
C PHE A 442 -6.65 5.89 7.20
N PHE A 443 -6.25 6.70 6.22
CA PHE A 443 -6.74 6.53 4.83
C PHE A 443 -6.34 5.18 4.26
N HIS A 444 -5.12 4.72 4.52
CA HIS A 444 -4.68 3.41 4.05
C HIS A 444 -5.46 2.25 4.70
N PHE A 445 -5.85 2.38 5.96
CA PHE A 445 -6.69 1.40 6.65
C PHE A 445 -8.12 1.38 6.11
N VAL A 446 -8.67 2.55 5.76
CA VAL A 446 -9.93 2.62 5.00
C VAL A 446 -9.77 1.91 3.66
N ASP A 447 -8.68 2.15 2.91
CA ASP A 447 -8.42 1.43 1.65
C ASP A 447 -8.37 -0.10 1.84
N ILE A 448 -7.66 -0.60 2.85
CA ILE A 448 -7.59 -2.04 3.16
C ILE A 448 -8.99 -2.59 3.49
N ALA A 449 -9.73 -1.93 4.38
CA ALA A 449 -11.09 -2.35 4.73
C ALA A 449 -11.98 -2.40 3.49
N VAL A 450 -11.90 -1.36 2.65
CA VAL A 450 -12.65 -1.21 1.40
C VAL A 450 -12.13 -2.15 0.30
N VAL A 451 -10.93 -2.72 0.34
CA VAL A 451 -10.58 -3.77 -0.63
C VAL A 451 -10.94 -5.15 -0.10
N ASN A 452 -10.69 -5.40 1.18
CA ASN A 452 -11.00 -6.70 1.78
C ASN A 452 -12.52 -6.96 1.82
N ARG A 453 -13.38 -5.97 2.12
CA ARG A 453 -14.84 -6.14 2.04
C ARG A 453 -15.32 -6.50 0.62
N PHE A 454 -14.56 -6.11 -0.40
CA PHE A 454 -14.92 -6.26 -1.80
C PHE A 454 -14.79 -7.71 -2.18
N ILE A 455 -13.65 -8.25 -1.78
CA ILE A 455 -13.27 -9.63 -1.99
C ILE A 455 -14.22 -10.52 -1.19
N LEU A 456 -14.57 -10.16 0.05
CA LEU A 456 -15.61 -10.85 0.81
C LEU A 456 -16.95 -10.88 0.08
N HIS A 457 -17.41 -9.73 -0.43
CA HIS A 457 -18.63 -9.68 -1.24
C HIS A 457 -18.53 -10.57 -2.48
N GLN A 458 -17.43 -10.54 -3.22
CA GLN A 458 -17.23 -11.40 -4.37
C GLN A 458 -17.32 -12.89 -4.00
N HIS A 459 -16.70 -13.29 -2.89
CA HIS A 459 -16.78 -14.67 -2.40
C HIS A 459 -18.21 -15.06 -2.03
N LEU A 460 -18.91 -14.22 -1.29
CA LEU A 460 -20.30 -14.46 -0.87
C LEU A 460 -21.24 -14.53 -2.07
N SER A 461 -21.12 -13.62 -3.03
CA SER A 461 -21.94 -13.63 -4.24
C SER A 461 -21.71 -14.87 -5.09
N LYS A 462 -20.45 -15.29 -5.25
CA LYS A 462 -20.13 -16.54 -5.96
C LYS A 462 -20.72 -17.76 -5.26
N ALA A 463 -20.63 -17.84 -3.93
CA ALA A 463 -21.23 -18.93 -3.16
C ALA A 463 -22.76 -18.97 -3.29
N GLN A 464 -23.40 -17.82 -3.50
CA GLN A 464 -24.85 -17.70 -3.73
C GLN A 464 -25.25 -17.80 -5.22
N ASN A 465 -24.31 -18.13 -6.13
CA ASN A 465 -24.54 -18.13 -7.59
C ASN A 465 -25.08 -16.80 -8.14
N LYS A 466 -24.67 -15.67 -7.54
CA LYS A 466 -25.02 -14.32 -7.98
C LYS A 466 -23.82 -13.64 -8.64
N SER A 467 -24.12 -12.76 -9.60
CA SER A 467 -23.10 -11.86 -10.14
C SER A 467 -22.67 -10.87 -9.06
N PRO A 468 -21.37 -10.76 -8.74
CA PRO A 468 -20.88 -9.79 -7.78
C PRO A 468 -20.91 -8.38 -8.39
N LEU A 469 -21.04 -7.36 -7.52
CA LEU A 469 -20.86 -5.97 -7.95
C LEU A 469 -19.43 -5.75 -8.45
N SER A 470 -19.25 -4.82 -9.39
CA SER A 470 -17.93 -4.28 -9.68
C SER A 470 -17.39 -3.49 -8.48
N GLN A 471 -16.08 -3.23 -8.46
CA GLN A 471 -15.47 -2.47 -7.37
C GLN A 471 -16.04 -1.05 -7.26
N LYS A 472 -16.34 -0.43 -8.41
CA LYS A 472 -16.97 0.88 -8.53
C LYS A 472 -18.36 0.87 -7.91
N GLU A 473 -19.24 -0.01 -8.38
CA GLU A 473 -20.63 -0.10 -7.90
C GLU A 473 -20.69 -0.41 -6.40
N PHE A 474 -19.81 -1.28 -5.90
CA PHE A 474 -19.74 -1.52 -4.46
C PHE A 474 -19.41 -0.23 -3.71
N ARG A 475 -18.39 0.53 -4.15
CA ARG A 475 -17.99 1.78 -3.49
C ARG A 475 -19.11 2.81 -3.55
N GLU A 476 -19.82 2.94 -4.68
CA GLU A 476 -20.97 3.85 -4.83
C GLU A 476 -22.10 3.51 -3.85
N ARG A 477 -22.42 2.22 -3.70
CA ARG A 477 -23.40 1.75 -2.71
C ARG A 477 -22.92 1.99 -1.28
N LEU A 478 -21.66 1.64 -0.97
CA LEU A 478 -21.08 1.88 0.35
C LEU A 478 -21.09 3.36 0.73
N VAL A 479 -20.71 4.25 -0.19
CA VAL A 479 -20.72 5.70 0.01
C VAL A 479 -22.13 6.20 0.32
N SER A 480 -23.13 5.72 -0.43
CA SER A 480 -24.53 6.09 -0.22
C SER A 480 -25.02 5.61 1.16
N GLU A 481 -24.80 4.33 1.49
CA GLU A 481 -25.22 3.74 2.77
C GLU A 481 -24.53 4.39 3.99
N LEU A 482 -23.25 4.76 3.88
CA LEU A 482 -22.52 5.47 4.94
C LEU A 482 -23.03 6.91 5.14
N ALA A 483 -23.36 7.61 4.06
CA ALA A 483 -23.88 8.98 4.12
C ALA A 483 -25.28 9.04 4.75
N THR A 484 -26.15 8.06 4.46
CA THR A 484 -27.53 8.02 4.97
C THR A 484 -27.60 7.71 6.47
N GLN A 485 -26.58 7.11 7.09
CA GLN A 485 -26.57 6.91 8.54
C GLN A 485 -26.65 8.22 9.35
N SER A 486 -26.25 9.35 8.76
CA SER A 486 -26.40 10.67 9.40
C SER A 486 -27.78 11.30 9.19
N SER A 487 -28.56 10.81 8.23
CA SER A 487 -29.85 11.39 7.87
C SER A 487 -31.00 10.89 8.76
N THR A 488 -30.79 9.86 9.58
CA THR A 488 -31.82 9.27 10.44
C THR A 488 -31.95 9.96 11.81
N SER A 489 -31.16 11.01 12.08
CA SER A 489 -31.31 11.85 13.27
C SER A 489 -31.03 13.32 12.98
N GLY A 490 -32.08 14.03 12.55
CA GLY A 490 -32.28 15.45 12.85
C GLY A 490 -31.90 16.47 11.80
N ALA A 491 -32.89 16.90 11.01
CA ALA A 491 -33.09 18.31 10.69
C ALA A 491 -34.60 18.61 10.70
N PRO A 492 -35.09 19.54 11.52
CA PRO A 492 -36.41 20.12 11.32
C PRO A 492 -36.34 21.03 10.08
N GLU A 493 -37.24 20.83 9.13
CA GLU A 493 -37.47 21.80 8.06
C GLU A 493 -37.87 23.16 8.67
N PRO A 494 -37.32 24.29 8.19
CA PRO A 494 -37.93 25.58 8.46
C PRO A 494 -39.15 25.74 7.56
N SER A 495 -40.33 25.49 8.12
CA SER A 495 -41.62 25.91 7.59
C SER A 495 -41.87 27.39 7.93
N THR A 496 -42.08 28.24 6.91
CA THR A 496 -42.99 29.42 6.84
C THR A 496 -42.67 30.17 5.54
N SER A 497 -43.49 30.13 4.48
CA SER A 497 -44.78 30.83 4.24
C SER A 497 -44.65 32.28 3.72
N HIS A 498 -45.15 32.48 2.50
CA HIS A 498 -45.74 33.70 1.87
C HIS A 498 -44.89 34.95 1.51
N ALA A 499 -44.62 35.07 0.18
CA ALA A 499 -44.94 36.16 -0.79
C ALA A 499 -44.37 37.61 -0.63
N PRO A 500 -44.36 38.48 -1.66
CA PRO A 500 -44.55 38.32 -3.13
C PRO A 500 -43.45 39.01 -4.01
N GLU A 501 -43.58 38.86 -5.33
CA GLU A 501 -42.87 39.57 -6.42
C GLU A 501 -42.94 41.11 -6.32
N LEU A 502 -41.90 41.81 -6.77
CA LEU A 502 -42.05 43.05 -7.55
C LEU A 502 -40.78 43.42 -8.35
N SER A 503 -41.05 44.15 -9.43
CA SER A 503 -40.33 44.39 -10.67
C SER A 503 -39.19 45.43 -10.65
N ALA A 504 -38.45 45.43 -11.76
CA ALA A 504 -37.33 46.26 -12.17
C ALA A 504 -37.48 47.79 -12.03
N SER A 505 -36.33 48.49 -11.91
CA SER A 505 -36.05 49.70 -12.72
C SER A 505 -34.58 50.16 -12.60
N THR A 506 -34.11 50.64 -13.74
CA THR A 506 -32.80 51.19 -14.13
C THR A 506 -32.65 52.66 -13.71
N SER A 507 -31.45 53.12 -13.34
CA SER A 507 -31.02 54.51 -13.61
C SER A 507 -29.50 54.69 -13.54
N HIS A 508 -29.02 55.61 -14.39
CA HIS A 508 -27.65 55.93 -14.79
C HIS A 508 -26.73 56.57 -13.73
N ALA A 509 -25.43 56.52 -14.05
CA ALA A 509 -24.22 57.08 -13.40
C ALA A 509 -24.23 58.61 -13.19
N PRO A 510 -23.35 59.21 -12.35
CA PRO A 510 -21.92 59.44 -12.71
C PRO A 510 -20.88 59.43 -11.56
N GLU A 511 -19.60 59.25 -11.91
CA GLU A 511 -18.39 59.60 -11.13
C GLU A 511 -17.90 61.02 -11.51
N PRO A 512 -16.82 61.62 -10.91
CA PRO A 512 -16.07 61.27 -9.69
C PRO A 512 -15.78 62.49 -8.77
N SER A 513 -15.45 62.28 -7.49
CA SER A 513 -14.46 63.14 -6.78
C SER A 513 -13.97 62.56 -5.45
N THR A 514 -12.64 62.58 -5.34
CA THR A 514 -11.73 62.54 -4.18
C THR A 514 -12.31 62.66 -2.77
N SER A 515 -12.01 61.70 -1.89
CA SER A 515 -11.26 61.93 -0.62
C SER A 515 -11.14 60.66 0.25
N ALA A 516 -9.95 60.54 0.89
CA ALA A 516 -9.64 59.84 2.15
C ALA A 516 -10.04 58.36 2.33
N ILE A 517 -9.10 57.45 2.07
CA ILE A 517 -9.15 56.08 2.61
C ILE A 517 -8.54 56.07 4.01
N SER A 518 -9.42 55.92 5.02
CA SER A 518 -9.08 55.52 6.38
C SER A 518 -8.66 54.05 6.43
N ALA A 519 -7.75 53.76 7.35
CA ALA A 519 -7.10 52.48 7.58
C ALA A 519 -8.05 51.26 7.73
N GLY A 520 -7.70 50.17 7.05
CA GLY A 520 -8.15 48.83 7.41
C GLY A 520 -8.18 47.84 6.27
N GLU A 521 -7.08 47.13 6.00
CA GLU A 521 -7.09 45.78 5.40
C GLU A 521 -5.69 45.12 5.49
N PRO A 522 -5.58 43.82 5.85
CA PRO A 522 -4.30 43.11 5.92
C PRO A 522 -3.82 42.67 4.52
N CYS A 523 -2.66 43.19 4.12
CA CYS A 523 -1.99 42.90 2.84
C CYS A 523 -1.62 41.41 2.69
N CYS A 524 -2.07 40.78 1.60
CA CYS A 524 -1.68 39.42 1.22
C CYS A 524 -0.25 39.39 0.67
N SER A 525 0.56 38.44 1.13
CA SER A 525 1.96 38.29 0.71
C SER A 525 2.17 37.07 -0.20
N GLU A 526 2.76 37.25 -1.38
CA GLU A 526 3.22 36.14 -2.24
C GLU A 526 4.73 35.90 -2.12
N TYR A 527 5.16 34.64 -2.22
CA TYR A 527 6.52 34.18 -1.95
C TYR A 527 7.23 33.72 -3.23
N PHE A 528 8.49 34.14 -3.44
CA PHE A 528 9.36 33.53 -4.45
C PHE A 528 10.23 32.41 -3.85
N GLY A 529 10.34 31.29 -4.58
CA GLY A 529 11.10 30.10 -4.19
C GLY A 529 12.58 30.30 -3.85
N SER A 530 13.20 29.22 -3.36
CA SER A 530 14.25 29.22 -2.34
C SER A 530 15.64 29.78 -2.66
N ASN A 531 15.98 30.38 -3.82
CA ASN A 531 17.39 30.69 -4.14
C ASN A 531 17.68 31.90 -5.06
N ALA A 532 16.91 33.00 -5.00
CA ALA A 532 17.28 34.25 -5.68
C ALA A 532 17.80 35.34 -4.71
N THR A 533 19.04 35.79 -4.90
CA THR A 533 19.66 36.94 -4.19
C THR A 533 19.59 38.23 -4.99
N SER A 534 19.39 38.16 -6.30
CA SER A 534 19.20 39.33 -7.16
C SER A 534 17.78 39.87 -7.04
N GLY A 535 17.63 41.18 -6.75
CA GLY A 535 16.33 41.86 -6.70
C GLY A 535 15.70 42.10 -5.33
N ARG A 536 16.31 41.68 -4.21
CA ARG A 536 15.77 41.94 -2.86
C ARG A 536 15.83 43.43 -2.51
N ARG A 537 14.67 44.04 -2.24
CA ARG A 537 14.55 45.43 -1.76
C ARG A 537 14.42 45.46 -0.24
N VAL A 538 14.74 46.61 0.36
CA VAL A 538 14.52 46.85 1.81
C VAL A 538 13.06 47.23 2.01
N CYS A 539 12.38 46.56 2.94
CA CYS A 539 10.99 46.88 3.30
C CYS A 539 10.88 48.33 3.78
N ALA A 540 9.87 49.07 3.30
CA ALA A 540 9.67 50.49 3.62
C ALA A 540 9.47 50.72 5.14
N LEU A 541 8.73 49.84 5.81
CA LEU A 541 8.49 49.91 7.26
C LEU A 541 9.76 49.59 8.08
N CYS A 542 10.58 48.63 7.62
CA CYS A 542 11.85 48.31 8.26
C CYS A 542 12.88 49.45 8.08
N LYS A 543 12.86 50.12 6.93
CA LYS A 543 13.71 51.30 6.66
C LYS A 543 13.35 52.46 7.60
N LEU A 544 12.06 52.68 7.86
CA LEU A 544 11.58 53.68 8.82
C LEU A 544 12.00 53.35 10.27
N SER A 545 12.17 52.06 10.58
CA SER A 545 12.57 51.57 11.91
C SER A 545 14.10 51.44 12.07
N GLY A 546 14.91 51.94 11.13
CA GLY A 546 16.38 51.85 11.18
C GLY A 546 16.98 50.47 10.91
N LEU A 547 16.16 49.48 10.52
CA LEU A 547 16.57 48.10 10.32
C LEU A 547 16.92 47.81 8.85
N LYS A 548 18.14 47.34 8.58
CA LYS A 548 18.60 46.95 7.23
C LYS A 548 18.41 45.44 6.97
N VAL A 549 17.17 44.95 7.00
CA VAL A 549 16.87 43.54 6.69
C VAL A 549 16.42 43.41 5.23
N LYS A 550 17.15 42.64 4.42
CA LYS A 550 16.78 42.31 3.04
C LYS A 550 15.80 41.14 3.03
N THR A 551 14.55 41.34 2.60
CA THR A 551 13.52 40.29 2.61
C THR A 551 13.27 39.76 1.19
N PRO A 552 12.83 38.49 1.03
CA PRO A 552 12.38 37.95 -0.25
C PRO A 552 10.94 38.36 -0.62
N MET A 553 10.31 39.23 0.19
CA MET A 553 8.90 39.60 0.09
C MET A 553 8.78 41.05 -0.38
N TYR A 554 7.80 41.33 -1.23
CA TYR A 554 7.35 42.70 -1.50
C TYR A 554 5.82 42.76 -1.40
N CYS A 555 5.29 43.89 -0.92
CA CYS A 555 3.86 44.17 -1.00
C CYS A 555 3.53 44.59 -2.44
N THR A 556 2.61 43.89 -3.10
CA THR A 556 1.94 44.43 -4.30
C THR A 556 1.02 45.57 -3.87
N LYS A 557 1.04 46.67 -4.62
CA LYS A 557 0.11 47.77 -4.41
C LYS A 557 -1.33 47.32 -4.60
#